data_AF-A0A935J4Y8-F1
#
_entry.id   AF-A0A935J4Y8-F1
#
_cell.length_a   1.000
_cell.length_b   1.000
_cell.length_c   1.000
_cell.angle_alpha   90.00
_cell.angle_beta   90.00
_cell.angle_gamma   90.00
#
_symmetry.space_group_name_H-M   'P 1'
#
loop_
_entity.id
_entity.type
_entity.pdbx_description
1 polymer ?
#
loop_
_entity_poly.entity_id
_entity_poly.type
_entity_poly.pdbx_seq_one_letter_code
_entity_poly.pdbx_strand_id
1 'polypeptide(L)' 'MAKIIVYLGDQERNALLQLAQRELRVPRAQAALIIRQELVRQGMLPNLHPLSDSPSPFERQTGASS' A
#
# COMPACT_ATOMS: atom_id res chain seq x y z
N MET A 1 -10.30 -12.20 12.87
CA MET A 1 -9.13 -11.48 12.30
C MET A 1 -7.86 -12.16 12.76
N ALA A 2 -6.96 -12.51 11.86
CA ALA A 2 -5.66 -13.08 12.24
C ALA A 2 -4.78 -11.99 12.88
N LYS A 3 -4.08 -12.33 13.96
CA LYS A 3 -3.14 -11.43 14.65
C LYS A 3 -1.72 -11.92 14.41
N ILE A 4 -0.88 -11.07 13.84
CA ILE A 4 0.55 -11.31 13.69
C ILE A 4 1.27 -10.40 14.69
N ILE A 5 2.24 -10.95 15.44
CA ILE A 5 3.11 -10.20 16.35
C ILE A 5 4.50 -10.17 15.72
N VAL A 6 5.06 -8.97 15.55
CA VAL A 6 6.40 -8.76 15.00
C VAL A 6 7.28 -8.21 16.12
N TYR A 7 8.41 -8.87 16.36
CA TYR A 7 9.44 -8.39 17.27
C TYR A 7 10.45 -7.57 16.48
N LEU A 8 10.75 -6.36 16.95
CA LEU A 8 11.69 -5.44 16.33
C LEU A 8 12.91 -5.31 17.24
N GLY A 9 14.09 -5.18 16.63
CA GLY A 9 15.28 -4.73 17.35
C GLY A 9 15.11 -3.27 17.80
N ASP A 10 15.99 -2.81 18.69
CA ASP A 10 15.91 -1.47 19.26
C ASP A 10 16.02 -0.38 18.19
N GLN A 11 16.89 -0.59 17.18
CA GLN A 11 17.10 0.36 16.10
C GLN A 11 15.84 0.49 15.22
N GLU A 12 15.25 -0.62 14.77
CA GLU A 12 14.04 -0.63 13.97
C GLU A 12 12.85 -0.08 14.75
N ARG A 13 12.74 -0.43 16.03
CA ARG A 13 11.71 0.09 16.93
C ARG A 13 11.80 1.61 17.03
N ASN A 14 12.98 2.16 17.28
CA ASN A 14 13.17 3.60 17.40
C ASN A 14 12.89 4.34 16.09
N ALA A 15 13.35 3.78 14.95
CA ALA A 15 13.05 4.34 13.64
C ALA A 15 11.54 4.33 13.34
N LEU A 16 10.83 3.24 13.65
CA LEU A 16 9.38 3.16 13.49
C LEU A 16 8.66 4.18 14.37
N LEU A 17 9.08 4.37 15.62
CA LEU A 17 8.51 5.36 16.54
C LEU A 17 8.68 6.78 16.00
N GLN A 18 9.88 7.15 15.57
CA GLN A 18 10.16 8.47 15.00
C GLN A 18 9.35 8.72 13.73
N LEU A 19 9.27 7.74 12.84
CA LEU A 19 8.48 7.84 11.62
C LEU A 19 6.99 7.99 11.94
N ALA A 20 6.46 7.17 12.85
CA ALA A 20 5.07 7.26 13.27
C ALA A 20 4.74 8.64 13.87
N GLN A 21 5.64 9.20 14.68
CA GLN A 21 5.49 10.54 15.24
C GLN A 21 5.48 11.62 14.15
N ARG A 22 6.43 11.58 13.22
CA ARG A 22 6.52 12.55 12.09
C ARG A 22 5.24 12.53 11.25
N GLU A 23 4.66 11.36 11.08
CA GLU A 23 3.47 11.13 10.28
C GLU A 23 2.16 11.29 11.07
N LEU A 24 2.24 11.66 12.36
CA LEU A 24 1.09 11.79 13.27
C LEU A 24 0.23 10.50 13.34
N ARG A 25 0.88 9.33 13.34
CA ARG A 25 0.24 8.01 13.43
C ARG A 25 0.69 7.24 14.66
N VAL A 26 -0.14 6.30 15.09
CA VAL A 26 0.29 5.31 16.09
C VAL A 26 1.28 4.31 15.46
N PRO A 27 2.30 3.82 16.19
CA PRO A 27 3.34 2.96 15.64
C PRO A 27 2.81 1.69 14.95
N ARG A 28 1.75 1.10 15.51
CA ARG A 28 1.09 -0.07 14.92
C ARG A 28 0.49 0.23 13.55
N ALA A 29 -0.15 1.38 13.39
CA ALA A 29 -0.75 1.78 12.12
C ALA A 29 0.35 2.09 11.09
N GLN A 30 1.43 2.75 11.52
CA GLN A 30 2.57 3.01 10.66
C GLN A 30 3.24 1.71 10.17
N ALA A 31 3.43 0.73 11.07
CA ALA A 31 3.97 -0.58 10.68
C ALA A 31 3.06 -1.30 9.66
N ALA A 32 1.74 -1.28 9.88
CA ALA A 32 0.80 -1.87 8.94
C ALA A 32 0.85 -1.20 7.55
N LEU A 33 1.05 0.11 7.52
CA LEU A 33 1.19 0.87 6.27
C LEU A 33 2.48 0.50 5.52
N ILE A 34 3.61 0.39 6.23
CA ILE A 34 4.89 -0.05 5.65
C ILE A 34 4.75 -1.46 5.06
N ILE A 35 4.19 -2.40 5.82
CA ILE A 35 3.96 -3.78 5.35
C ILE A 35 3.07 -3.77 4.11
N ARG A 36 1.99 -2.99 4.11
CA ARG A 36 1.12 -2.88 2.93
C ARG A 36 1.85 -2.33 1.71
N GLN A 37 2.62 -1.25 1.87
CA GLN A 37 3.38 -0.66 0.77
C GLN A 37 4.38 -1.66 0.18
N GLU A 38 5.07 -2.41 1.02
CA GLU A 38 5.99 -3.45 0.57
C GLU A 38 5.26 -4.58 -0.17
N LEU A 39 4.12 -5.05 0.35
CA LEU A 39 3.31 -6.07 -0.33
C LEU A 39 2.76 -5.58 -1.68
N VAL A 40 2.38 -4.30 -1.79
CA VAL A 40 2.00 -3.70 -3.07
C VAL A 40 3.20 -3.65 -4.03
N ARG A 41 4.38 -3.23 -3.53
CA ARG A 41 5.61 -3.17 -4.33
C ARG A 41 6.02 -4.55 -4.87
N GLN A 42 5.74 -5.61 -4.12
CA GLN A 42 5.99 -7.00 -4.50
C GLN A 42 4.88 -7.60 -5.39
N GLY A 43 3.84 -6.83 -5.74
CA GLY A 43 2.71 -7.33 -6.54
C GLY A 43 1.78 -8.29 -5.80
N MET A 44 1.93 -8.42 -4.48
CA MET A 44 1.11 -9.30 -3.63
C MET A 44 -0.22 -8.66 -3.23
N LEU A 45 -0.33 -7.33 -3.33
CA LEU A 45 -1.56 -6.58 -3.12
C LEU A 45 -1.78 -5.56 -4.25
N PRO A 46 -3.04 -5.26 -4.60
CA PRO A 46 -3.34 -4.24 -5.60
C PRO A 46 -2.96 -2.85 -5.09
N ASN A 47 -2.43 -2.01 -5.99
CA ASN A 47 -2.20 -0.60 -5.71
C ASN A 47 -3.54 0.15 -5.81
N LEU A 48 -4.23 0.30 -4.68
CA LEU A 48 -5.44 1.12 -4.59
C LEU A 48 -5.06 2.60 -4.53
N HIS A 49 -4.46 3.14 -5.58
CA HIS A 49 -4.44 4.58 -5.79
C HIS A 49 -5.80 4.98 -6.36
N PRO A 50 -6.58 5.91 -5.75
CA PRO A 50 -7.93 6.25 -6.20
C PRO A 50 -8.04 6.98 -7.55
N LEU A 51 -7.03 6.95 -8.43
CA LEU A 51 -7.00 7.78 -9.65
C LEU A 51 -6.51 7.06 -10.90
N SER A 52 -6.54 5.73 -10.94
CA SER A 52 -6.41 5.02 -12.21
C SER A 52 -7.79 4.70 -12.78
N ASP A 53 -8.48 5.74 -13.25
CA ASP A 53 -9.23 5.64 -14.50
C ASP A 53 -8.24 5.21 -15.57
N SER A 54 -7.99 3.91 -15.68
CA SER A 54 -7.40 3.35 -16.88
C SER A 54 -8.58 3.04 -17.80
N PRO A 55 -8.82 3.83 -18.87
CA PRO A 55 -9.80 3.44 -19.86
C PRO A 55 -9.33 2.09 -20.43
N SER A 56 -10.22 1.11 -20.28
CA SER A 56 -10.09 -0.22 -20.86
C SER A 56 -9.66 -0.12 -22.33
N PRO A 57 -8.68 -0.91 -22.81
CA PRO A 57 -8.27 -0.94 -24.21
C PRO A 57 -9.38 -1.35 -25.20
N PHE A 58 -10.58 -1.66 -24.73
CA PHE A 58 -11.70 -2.15 -25.54
C PHE A 58 -12.46 -1.08 -26.34
N GLU A 59 -12.19 0.21 -26.19
CA GLU A 59 -12.84 1.27 -27.00
C GLU A 59 -12.20 1.51 -28.39
N ARG A 60 -11.33 0.63 -28.89
CA ARG A 60 -10.76 0.78 -30.26
C ARG A 60 -11.47 -0.02 -31.35
N GLN A 61 -12.48 -0.83 -31.04
CA GLN A 61 -13.01 -1.81 -32.00
C GLN A 61 -14.54 -1.97 -31.94
N THR A 62 -15.32 -0.91 -32.07
CA THR A 62 -16.64 -1.00 -32.72
C THR A 62 -17.04 0.36 -33.26
N GLY A 63 -17.13 0.51 -34.58
CA GLY A 63 -17.64 1.73 -35.21
C GLY A 63 -17.11 2.06 -36.59
N ALA A 64 -16.74 1.06 -37.41
CA ALA A 64 -16.77 1.21 -38.86
C ALA A 64 -18.17 0.78 -39.36
N SER A 65 -18.62 1.42 -40.44
CA SER A 65 -19.80 1.12 -41.27
C SER A 65 -21.14 1.64 -40.70
N SER A 66 -21.97 2.41 -41.41
CA SER A 66 -22.16 2.67 -42.85
C SER A 66 -22.83 4.02 -43.07
#